data_AF-A0A1Q5UBI2-F1
#
_entry.id   AF-A0A1Q5UBI2-F1
#
_cell.length_a   1.000
_cell.length_b   1.000
_cell.length_c   1.000
_cell.angle_alpha   90.00
_cell.angle_beta   90.00
_cell.angle_gamma   90.00
#
_symmetry.space_group_name_H-M   'P 1'
#
loop_
_entity.id
_entity.type
_entity.pdbx_description
1 polymer ?
#
loop_
_entity_poly.entity_id
_entity_poly.type
_entity_poly.pdbx_seq_one_letter_code
_entity_poly.pdbx_strand_id
1 'polypeptide(L)'
;MVFYGQTIDGIPDRGYGLFITALVMVLIAAIFVAIRLATRVHLRQFGWDDLFLLIALVASVMTTVAINLETFQRVGKVYLVFIAAWTIASVLVTILQCIPIEASWNKNITNKRCVDKDSWWYAFAAINTVTDFLIAILPISPIRHLKLSKRDRIGLLCVFGVGAL
;
A
#
# COMPACT_ATOMS: atom_id res chain seq x y z
N MET A 1 -3.80 22.14 1.56
CA MET A 1 -3.13 21.91 2.86
C MET A 1 -3.78 20.72 3.53
N VAL A 2 -3.35 19.49 3.22
CA VAL A 2 -3.42 18.28 4.07
C VAL A 2 -2.30 17.36 3.56
N PHE A 3 -1.17 17.33 4.27
CA PHE A 3 0.00 16.50 3.97
C PHE A 3 -0.07 15.23 4.81
N TYR A 4 -0.12 14.08 4.14
CA TYR A 4 0.03 12.77 4.77
C TYR A 4 1.53 12.53 4.98
N GLY A 5 2.00 12.53 6.24
CA GLY A 5 3.38 12.12 6.56
C GLY A 5 4.21 13.06 7.43
N GLN A 6 3.65 14.17 7.92
CA GLN A 6 4.16 14.75 9.18
C GLN A 6 3.14 14.46 10.28
N THR A 7 3.62 13.84 11.37
CA THR A 7 2.93 13.87 12.66
C THR A 7 2.79 15.34 13.06
N ILE A 8 1.60 15.92 12.86
CA ILE A 8 1.36 17.33 13.21
C ILE A 8 1.34 17.52 14.74
N ASP A 9 1.11 16.43 15.52
CA ASP A 9 0.94 16.48 16.98
C ASP A 9 1.61 15.33 17.79
N GLY A 10 2.58 14.58 17.22
CA GLY A 10 3.24 13.48 17.95
C GLY A 10 2.37 12.24 18.20
N ILE A 11 1.33 12.03 17.38
CA ILE A 11 0.37 10.92 17.52
C ILE A 11 0.82 9.73 16.63
N PRO A 12 0.93 8.49 17.16
CA PRO A 12 1.42 7.33 16.42
C PRO A 12 0.46 6.89 15.30
N ASP A 13 1.01 6.40 14.17
CA ASP A 13 0.23 5.88 13.03
C ASP A 13 -0.62 4.66 13.44
N ARG A 14 -1.91 4.89 13.72
CA ARG A 14 -2.83 3.87 14.22
C ARG A 14 -3.41 2.94 13.13
N GLY A 15 -2.84 2.86 11.93
CA GLY A 15 -3.42 2.06 10.83
C GLY A 15 -3.58 0.57 11.18
N TYR A 16 -2.51 -0.03 11.70
CA TYR A 16 -2.53 -1.40 12.26
C TYR A 16 -3.41 -1.49 13.52
N GLY A 17 -3.43 -0.45 14.35
CA GLY A 17 -4.30 -0.34 15.51
C GLY A 17 -5.79 -0.36 15.13
N LEU A 18 -6.18 0.39 14.11
CA LEU A 18 -7.54 0.44 13.56
C LEU A 18 -7.94 -0.88 12.93
N PHE A 19 -7.01 -1.54 12.22
CA PHE A 19 -7.29 -2.86 11.65
C PHE A 19 -7.51 -3.91 12.75
N ILE A 20 -6.64 -3.94 13.76
CA ILE A 20 -6.75 -4.86 14.91
C ILE A 20 -8.02 -4.55 15.71
N THR A 21 -8.31 -3.28 16.00
CA THR A 21 -9.54 -2.91 16.72
C THR A 21 -10.79 -3.23 15.91
N ALA A 22 -10.82 -2.95 14.61
CA ALA A 22 -11.95 -3.31 13.74
C ALA A 22 -12.15 -4.83 13.70
N LEU A 23 -11.08 -5.60 13.55
CA LEU A 23 -11.13 -7.06 13.52
C LEU A 23 -11.62 -7.64 14.85
N VAL A 24 -11.12 -7.12 15.98
CA VAL A 24 -11.57 -7.51 17.32
C VAL A 24 -13.05 -7.16 17.52
N MET A 25 -13.47 -5.95 17.14
CA MET A 25 -14.87 -5.52 17.24
C MET A 25 -15.79 -6.40 16.38
N VAL A 26 -15.38 -6.76 15.16
CA VAL A 26 -16.16 -7.64 14.27
C VAL A 26 -16.27 -9.06 14.83
N LEU A 27 -15.19 -9.61 15.39
CA LEU A 27 -15.22 -10.95 15.99
C LEU A 27 -16.11 -10.99 17.23
N ILE A 28 -15.99 -10.00 18.11
CA ILE A 28 -16.85 -9.88 19.30
C ILE A 28 -18.31 -9.74 18.88
N ALA A 29 -18.60 -8.87 17.89
CA ALA A 29 -19.95 -8.70 17.36
C ALA A 29 -20.49 -10.02 16.77
N ALA A 30 -19.70 -10.73 15.97
CA ALA A 30 -20.11 -12.01 15.37
C ALA A 30 -20.41 -13.09 16.43
N ILE A 31 -19.61 -13.17 17.50
CA ILE A 31 -19.85 -14.10 18.62
C ILE A 31 -21.15 -13.74 19.35
N PHE A 32 -21.35 -12.46 19.66
CA PHE A 32 -22.55 -11.99 20.35
C PHE A 32 -23.82 -12.22 19.52
N VAL A 33 -23.72 -12.02 18.20
CA VAL A 33 -24.77 -12.29 17.20
C VAL A 33 -25.10 -13.78 17.17
N ALA A 34 -24.10 -14.66 17.12
CA ALA A 34 -24.30 -16.11 17.09
C ALA A 34 -25.01 -16.62 18.35
N ILE A 35 -24.66 -16.10 19.53
CA ILE A 35 -25.30 -16.45 20.80
C ILE A 35 -26.76 -16.00 20.81
N ARG A 36 -27.06 -14.77 20.38
CA ARG A 36 -28.44 -14.26 20.31
C ARG A 36 -29.29 -15.04 19.30
N LEU A 37 -28.76 -15.34 18.12
CA LEU A 37 -29.45 -16.15 17.10
C LEU A 37 -29.71 -17.58 17.60
N ALA A 38 -28.73 -18.24 18.22
CA ALA A 38 -28.93 -19.56 18.79
C ALA A 38 -30.04 -19.57 19.85
N THR A 39 -30.06 -18.54 20.71
CA THR A 39 -31.08 -18.38 21.76
C THR A 39 -32.47 -18.15 21.14
N ARG A 40 -32.60 -17.27 20.14
CA ARG A 40 -33.89 -16.94 19.51
C ARG A 40 -34.41 -18.02 18.56
N VAL A 41 -33.52 -18.74 17.87
CA VAL A 41 -33.87 -19.93 17.06
C VAL A 41 -34.38 -21.05 17.97
N HIS A 42 -33.74 -21.25 19.12
CA HIS A 42 -34.20 -22.22 20.10
C HIS A 42 -35.56 -21.83 20.70
N LEU A 43 -35.83 -20.53 20.84
CA LEU A 43 -37.08 -19.99 21.37
C LEU A 43 -38.16 -19.67 20.31
N ARG A 44 -37.93 -19.95 19.02
CA ARG A 44 -38.87 -19.71 17.89
C ARG A 44 -39.48 -18.29 17.83
N GLN A 45 -38.73 -17.25 18.22
CA GLN A 45 -39.20 -15.86 18.17
C GLN A 45 -38.35 -15.03 17.21
N PHE A 46 -38.86 -14.78 16.01
CA PHE A 46 -38.29 -13.85 15.03
C PHE A 46 -38.88 -12.45 15.25
N GLY A 47 -38.04 -11.44 15.46
CA GLY A 47 -38.48 -10.06 15.71
C GLY A 47 -37.67 -9.02 14.93
N TRP A 48 -38.13 -7.78 14.92
CA TRP A 48 -37.47 -6.65 14.24
C TRP A 48 -36.05 -6.35 14.76
N ASP A 49 -35.72 -6.79 15.98
CA ASP A 49 -34.38 -6.70 16.58
C ASP A 49 -33.30 -7.36 15.70
N ASP A 50 -33.62 -8.48 15.03
CA ASP A 50 -32.68 -9.23 14.20
C ASP A 50 -32.34 -8.47 12.89
N LEU A 51 -33.29 -7.65 12.40
CA LEU A 51 -33.07 -6.76 11.26
C LEU A 51 -32.13 -5.60 11.62
N PHE A 52 -32.32 -4.97 12.77
CA PHE A 52 -31.42 -3.91 13.25
C PHE A 52 -29.98 -4.42 13.45
N LEU A 53 -29.84 -5.66 13.92
CA LEU A 53 -28.55 -6.33 14.08
C LEU A 53 -27.84 -6.56 12.74
N LEU A 54 -28.57 -7.04 11.72
CA LEU A 54 -28.03 -7.22 10.37
C LEU A 54 -27.62 -5.89 9.74
N ILE A 55 -28.42 -4.84 9.90
CA ILE A 55 -28.08 -3.48 9.42
C ILE A 55 -26.81 -2.97 10.09
N ALA A 56 -26.67 -3.16 11.41
CA ALA A 56 -25.46 -2.77 12.14
C ALA A 56 -24.21 -3.52 11.67
N LEU A 57 -24.32 -4.83 11.39
CA LEU A 57 -23.23 -5.62 10.85
C LEU A 57 -22.81 -5.14 9.46
N VAL A 58 -23.77 -4.89 8.57
CA VAL A 58 -23.51 -4.38 7.22
C VAL A 58 -22.84 -3.00 7.29
N ALA A 59 -23.33 -2.09 8.14
CA ALA A 59 -22.72 -0.78 8.33
C ALA A 59 -21.27 -0.88 8.83
N SER A 60 -20.98 -1.79 9.77
CA SER A 60 -19.63 -2.04 10.29
C SER A 60 -18.67 -2.61 9.23
N VAL A 61 -19.15 -3.51 8.37
CA VAL A 61 -18.36 -4.04 7.25
C VAL A 61 -18.06 -2.92 6.24
N MET A 62 -19.06 -2.10 5.93
CA MET A 62 -18.91 -1.00 4.96
C MET A 62 -17.89 0.04 5.42
N THR A 63 -17.91 0.43 6.70
CA THR A 63 -16.91 1.39 7.23
C THR A 63 -15.50 0.77 7.23
N THR A 64 -15.38 -0.52 7.56
CA THR A 64 -14.10 -1.22 7.51
C THR A 64 -13.53 -1.24 6.08
N VAL A 65 -14.36 -1.58 5.08
CA VAL A 65 -13.92 -1.62 3.68
C VAL A 65 -13.51 -0.23 3.18
N ALA A 66 -14.29 0.81 3.49
CA ALA A 66 -13.99 2.19 3.09
C ALA A 66 -12.62 2.65 3.62
N ILE A 67 -12.32 2.40 4.90
CA ILE A 67 -11.04 2.78 5.52
C ILE A 67 -9.85 2.09 4.84
N ASN A 68 -9.98 0.80 4.49
CA ASN A 68 -8.92 0.05 3.82
C ASN A 68 -8.67 0.58 2.39
N LEU A 69 -9.74 0.92 1.67
CA LEU A 69 -9.64 1.46 0.31
C LEU A 69 -8.97 2.84 0.30
N GLU A 70 -9.37 3.73 1.20
CA GLU A 70 -8.76 5.05 1.34
C GLU A 70 -7.27 4.97 1.70
N THR A 71 -6.91 4.04 2.59
CA THR A 71 -5.52 3.82 3.00
C THR A 71 -4.67 3.36 1.82
N PHE A 72 -5.16 2.39 1.03
CA PHE A 72 -4.47 1.92 -0.17
C PHE A 72 -4.25 3.05 -1.18
N GLN A 73 -5.27 3.87 -1.43
CA GLN A 73 -5.16 5.02 -2.33
C GLN A 73 -4.17 6.08 -1.82
N ARG A 74 -4.12 6.34 -0.52
CA ARG A 74 -3.18 7.31 0.06
C ARG A 74 -1.74 6.84 -0.07
N VAL A 75 -1.45 5.58 0.26
CA VAL A 75 -0.09 5.04 0.12
C VAL A 75 0.34 5.02 -1.35
N GLY A 76 -0.56 4.63 -2.26
CA GLY A 76 -0.29 4.68 -3.71
C GLY A 76 0.06 6.08 -4.21
N LYS A 77 -0.63 7.14 -3.75
CA LYS A 77 -0.33 8.53 -4.11
C LYS A 77 1.05 8.98 -3.61
N VAL A 78 1.40 8.66 -2.37
CA VAL A 78 2.74 8.98 -1.81
C VAL A 78 3.83 8.31 -2.65
N TYR A 79 3.63 7.05 -3.00
CA TYR A 79 4.57 6.29 -3.82
C TYR A 79 4.74 6.87 -5.22
N LEU A 80 3.65 7.28 -5.86
CA LEU A 80 3.66 7.96 -7.16
C LEU A 80 4.49 9.25 -7.13
N VAL A 81 4.33 10.07 -6.09
CA VAL A 81 5.11 11.30 -5.93
C VAL A 81 6.60 11.00 -5.76
N PHE A 82 6.93 9.98 -4.96
CA PHE A 82 8.32 9.54 -4.77
C PHE A 82 8.96 9.09 -6.09
N ILE A 83 8.30 8.22 -6.86
CA ILE A 83 8.80 7.74 -8.17
C ILE A 83 8.98 8.90 -9.14
N ALA A 84 8.01 9.82 -9.20
CA ALA A 84 8.08 10.98 -10.08
C ALA A 84 9.31 11.85 -9.74
N ALA A 85 9.53 12.13 -8.46
CA ALA A 85 10.70 12.89 -8.00
C ALA A 85 12.02 12.15 -8.29
N TRP A 86 12.08 10.84 -8.02
CA TRP A 86 13.25 10.00 -8.31
C TRP A 86 13.60 9.98 -9.81
N THR A 87 12.58 9.83 -10.67
CA THR A 87 12.75 9.84 -12.12
C THR A 87 13.30 11.18 -12.60
N ILE A 88 12.74 12.29 -12.12
CA ILE A 88 13.20 13.64 -12.48
C ILE A 88 14.66 13.85 -12.04
N ALA A 89 14.99 13.50 -10.79
CA ALA A 89 16.35 13.60 -10.27
C ALA A 89 17.35 12.76 -11.09
N SER A 90 16.97 11.53 -11.43
CA SER A 90 17.81 10.60 -12.20
C SER A 90 18.07 11.12 -13.61
N VAL A 91 17.05 11.67 -14.28
CA VAL A 91 17.20 12.32 -15.59
C VAL A 91 18.16 13.49 -15.50
N LEU A 92 18.02 14.34 -14.49
CA LEU A 92 18.91 15.49 -14.29
C LEU A 92 20.37 15.05 -14.07
N VAL A 93 20.62 14.03 -13.24
CA VAL A 93 21.98 13.50 -13.03
C VAL A 93 22.55 12.89 -14.31
N THR A 94 21.71 12.22 -15.11
CA THR A 94 22.17 11.59 -16.36
C THR A 94 22.52 12.65 -17.41
N ILE A 95 21.75 13.75 -17.49
CA ILE A 95 22.06 14.89 -18.36
C ILE A 95 23.32 15.59 -17.85
N LEU A 96 23.36 15.93 -16.56
CA LEU A 96 24.45 16.66 -15.90
C LEU A 96 25.53 15.71 -15.34
N GLN A 97 25.78 14.59 -16.02
CA GLN A 97 26.70 13.56 -15.52
C GLN A 97 28.15 14.04 -15.40
N CYS A 98 28.50 15.14 -16.09
CA CYS A 98 29.80 15.80 -16.02
C CYS A 98 29.65 17.32 -15.90
N ILE A 99 30.55 17.95 -15.14
CA ILE A 99 30.77 19.39 -15.13
C ILE A 99 32.19 19.64 -15.65
N PRO A 100 32.36 20.35 -16.79
CA PRO A 100 31.33 20.83 -17.70
C PRO A 100 30.65 19.71 -18.51
N ILE A 101 29.42 19.93 -19.00
CA ILE A 101 28.62 18.90 -19.69
C ILE A 101 29.30 18.33 -20.94
N GLU A 102 30.04 19.18 -21.64
CA GLU A 102 30.83 18.84 -22.81
C GLU A 102 31.93 17.80 -22.55
N ALA A 103 32.37 17.64 -21.30
CA ALA A 103 33.31 16.58 -20.93
C ALA A 103 32.70 15.17 -21.04
N SER A 104 31.37 15.07 -21.21
CA SER A 104 30.66 13.82 -21.49
C SER A 104 31.03 13.21 -22.84
N TRP A 105 31.20 14.04 -23.88
CA TRP A 105 31.55 13.58 -25.24
C TRP A 105 32.96 13.98 -25.66
N ASN A 106 33.50 15.09 -25.14
CA ASN A 106 34.86 15.53 -25.41
C ASN A 106 35.83 15.05 -24.32
N LYS A 107 36.49 13.93 -24.58
CA LYS A 107 37.46 13.31 -23.66
C LYS A 107 38.74 14.13 -23.47
N ASN A 108 39.00 15.12 -24.33
CA ASN A 108 40.22 15.95 -24.29
C ASN A 108 40.21 16.97 -23.14
N ILE A 109 39.05 17.20 -22.51
CA ILE A 109 38.93 18.08 -21.35
C ILE A 109 39.49 17.35 -20.12
N THR A 110 40.62 17.84 -19.59
CA THR A 110 41.31 17.28 -18.43
C THR A 110 40.74 17.76 -17.09
N ASN A 111 40.28 19.01 -17.01
CA ASN A 111 39.62 19.56 -15.81
C ASN A 111 38.12 19.23 -15.79
N LYS A 112 37.78 17.94 -15.64
CA LYS A 112 36.40 17.46 -15.60
C LYS A 112 36.07 16.82 -14.26
N ARG A 113 34.85 17.05 -13.79
CA ARG A 113 34.27 16.31 -12.67
C ARG A 113 33.06 15.55 -13.18
N CYS A 114 33.17 14.23 -13.27
CA CYS A 114 32.12 13.35 -13.75
C CYS A 114 31.67 12.39 -12.66
N VAL A 115 30.40 12.01 -12.68
CA VAL A 115 29.86 10.93 -11.88
C VAL A 115 30.42 9.60 -12.40
N ASP A 116 30.80 8.71 -11.47
CA ASP A 116 31.25 7.38 -11.83
C ASP A 116 30.10 6.57 -12.45
N LYS A 117 30.31 6.06 -13.66
CA LYS A 117 29.24 5.42 -14.43
C LYS A 117 28.78 4.11 -13.79
N ASP A 118 29.71 3.29 -13.33
CA ASP A 118 29.40 1.98 -12.78
C ASP A 118 28.65 2.15 -11.46
N SER A 119 29.16 2.99 -10.56
CA SER A 119 28.50 3.31 -9.28
C SER A 119 27.11 3.90 -9.48
N TRP A 120 26.94 4.80 -10.46
CA TRP A 120 25.64 5.40 -10.78
C TRP A 120 24.64 4.37 -11.29
N TRP A 121 25.03 3.54 -12.25
CA TRP A 121 24.15 2.52 -12.83
C TRP A 121 23.76 1.44 -11.83
N TYR A 122 24.68 1.02 -10.94
CA TYR A 122 24.34 0.11 -9.85
C TYR A 122 23.34 0.71 -8.87
N ALA A 123 23.53 1.97 -8.46
CA ALA A 123 22.58 2.66 -7.58
C ALA A 123 21.21 2.83 -8.24
N PHE A 124 21.19 3.21 -9.52
CA PHE A 124 19.96 3.38 -10.29
C PHE A 124 19.20 2.06 -10.42
N ALA A 125 19.88 0.98 -10.80
CA ALA A 125 19.29 -0.35 -10.90
C ALA A 125 18.74 -0.83 -9.55
N ALA A 126 19.54 -0.70 -8.48
CA ALA A 126 19.11 -1.11 -7.14
C ALA A 126 17.84 -0.38 -6.68
N ILE A 127 17.77 0.95 -6.87
CA ILE A 127 16.59 1.73 -6.45
C ILE A 127 15.37 1.34 -7.27
N ASN A 128 15.48 1.22 -8.59
CA ASN A 128 14.35 0.82 -9.44
C ASN A 128 13.83 -0.58 -9.08
N THR A 129 14.73 -1.55 -8.90
CA THR A 129 14.36 -2.90 -8.47
C THR A 129 13.69 -2.90 -7.09
N VAL A 130 14.23 -2.14 -6.12
CA VAL A 130 13.61 -2.01 -4.80
C VAL A 130 12.22 -1.38 -4.90
N THR A 131 12.05 -0.37 -5.77
CA THR A 131 10.74 0.26 -5.95
C THR A 131 9.71 -0.69 -6.54
N ASP A 132 10.11 -1.57 -7.46
CA ASP A 132 9.23 -2.58 -8.04
C ASP A 132 8.75 -3.60 -6.98
N PHE A 133 9.65 -4.07 -6.12
CA PHE A 133 9.28 -4.97 -5.01
C PHE A 133 8.32 -4.31 -4.02
N LEU A 134 8.55 -3.04 -3.67
CA LEU A 134 7.68 -2.30 -2.77
C LEU A 134 6.27 -2.12 -3.35
N ILE A 135 6.15 -1.86 -4.66
CA ILE A 135 4.87 -1.79 -5.36
C ILE A 135 4.17 -3.16 -5.38
N ALA A 136 4.93 -4.23 -5.64
CA ALA A 136 4.37 -5.58 -5.66
C ALA A 136 3.86 -6.03 -4.28
N ILE A 137 4.47 -5.55 -3.18
CA ILE A 137 4.06 -5.87 -1.81
C ILE A 137 2.87 -5.03 -1.34
N LEU A 138 2.71 -3.82 -1.87
CA LEU A 138 1.66 -2.89 -1.48
C LEU A 138 0.24 -3.51 -1.42
N PRO A 139 -0.24 -4.26 -2.43
CA PRO A 139 -1.57 -4.89 -2.40
C PRO A 139 -1.63 -6.19 -1.58
N ILE A 140 -0.49 -6.75 -1.15
CA ILE A 140 -0.47 -8.08 -0.49
C ILE A 140 -1.10 -8.02 0.91
N SER A 141 -0.92 -6.93 1.64
CA SER A 141 -1.49 -6.76 2.99
C SER A 141 -3.02 -6.88 3.02
N PRO A 142 -3.80 -6.12 2.22
CA PRO A 142 -5.25 -6.25 2.18
C PRO A 142 -5.72 -7.60 1.59
N ILE A 143 -4.99 -8.16 0.62
CA ILE A 143 -5.38 -9.39 -0.08
C ILE A 143 -5.20 -10.63 0.80
N ARG A 144 -4.25 -10.63 1.73
CA ARG A 144 -4.06 -11.73 2.69
C ARG A 144 -5.26 -11.95 3.62
N HIS A 145 -6.06 -10.92 3.86
CA HIS A 145 -7.23 -11.01 4.73
C HIS A 145 -8.52 -11.34 3.97
N LEU A 146 -8.50 -11.31 2.63
CA LEU A 146 -9.61 -11.71 1.79
C LEU A 146 -9.49 -13.21 1.46
N LYS A 147 -10.55 -13.99 1.73
CA LYS A 147 -10.63 -15.41 1.37
C LYS A 147 -10.80 -15.58 -0.14
N LEU A 148 -9.75 -15.30 -0.91
CA LEU A 148 -9.73 -15.52 -2.36
C LEU A 148 -9.49 -16.99 -2.70
N SER A 149 -10.11 -17.46 -3.78
CA SER A 149 -9.81 -18.76 -4.38
C SER A 149 -8.32 -18.86 -4.72
N LYS A 150 -7.72 -20.05 -4.57
CA LYS A 150 -6.29 -20.26 -4.87
C LYS A 150 -5.93 -19.82 -6.30
N ARG A 151 -6.88 -19.87 -7.24
CA ARG A 151 -6.70 -19.43 -8.64
C ARG A 151 -6.50 -17.92 -8.76
N ASP A 152 -7.28 -17.14 -8.02
CA ASP A 152 -7.20 -15.66 -8.06
C ASP A 152 -5.92 -15.18 -7.38
N ARG A 153 -5.49 -15.86 -6.30
CA ARG A 153 -4.21 -15.59 -5.63
C ARG A 153 -3.00 -15.87 -6.53
N ILE A 154 -3.05 -16.96 -7.30
CA ILE A 154 -2.01 -17.30 -8.28
C ILE A 154 -2.02 -16.30 -9.43
N GLY A 155 -3.20 -15.95 -9.98
CA GLY A 155 -3.32 -14.96 -11.04
C GLY A 155 -2.74 -13.60 -10.63
N LEU A 156 -3.00 -13.17 -9.39
CA LEU A 156 -2.43 -11.94 -8.85
C LEU A 156 -0.90 -12.02 -8.73
N LEU A 157 -0.39 -13.13 -8.17
CA LEU A 157 1.06 -13.37 -8.07
C LEU A 157 1.73 -13.43 -9.44
N CYS A 158 1.07 -14.01 -10.44
CA CYS A 158 1.55 -14.05 -11.82
C CYS A 158 1.57 -12.67 -12.48
N VAL A 159 0.53 -11.85 -12.29
CA VAL A 159 0.51 -10.48 -12.84
C VAL A 159 1.63 -9.64 -12.22
N PHE A 160 1.87 -9.74 -10.91
CA PHE A 160 3.00 -9.07 -10.26
C PHE A 160 4.37 -9.67 -10.61
N GLY A 161 4.44 -10.99 -10.83
CA GLY A 161 5.67 -11.69 -11.22
C GLY A 161 6.08 -11.43 -12.68
N VAL A 162 5.11 -11.29 -13.60
CA VAL A 162 5.36 -10.95 -15.01
C VAL A 162 5.86 -9.50 -15.15
N GLY A 163 5.46 -8.59 -14.26
CA GLY A 163 6.00 -7.23 -14.22
C GLY A 163 7.44 -7.14 -13.69
N ALA A 164 7.98 -8.22 -13.08
CA ALA A 164 9.30 -8.27 -12.48
C ALA A 164 10.33 -9.09 -13.29
N LEU A 165 9.93 -9.64 -14.44
CA LEU A 165 10.77 -10.40 -15.39
C LEU A 165 11.09 -9.55 -16.62
#